data_AF-A0A6G8F2T1-F1
#
_entry.id   AF-A0A6G8F2T1-F1
#
_cell.length_a   1.000
_cell.length_b   1.000
_cell.length_c   1.000
_cell.angle_alpha   90.00
_cell.angle_beta   90.00
_cell.angle_gamma   90.00
#
_symmetry.space_group_name_H-M   'P 1'
#
loop_
_entity.id
_entity.type
_entity.pdbx_description
1 polymer ?
#
loop_
_entity_poly.entity_id
_entity_poly.type
_entity_poly.pdbx_seq_one_letter_code
_entity_poly.pdbx_strand_id
1 'polypeptide(L)' 'MTVVNIEDVKLNDAERQPCEVWTRVMGYLRPVSEFNKGKKSEFYSRKYFAEGKAVLGCSCDHMDVAAE' A
#
# COMPACT_ATOMS: atom_id res chain seq x y z
N MET A 1 -19.17 23.68 -5.53
CA MET A 1 -18.03 22.77 -5.33
C MET A 1 -18.33 21.50 -6.09
N THR A 2 -17.59 21.19 -7.14
CA THR A 2 -17.78 19.95 -7.92
C THR A 2 -17.15 18.80 -7.14
N VAL A 3 -17.96 17.80 -6.78
CA VAL A 3 -17.48 16.56 -6.20
C VAL A 3 -16.87 15.73 -7.33
N VAL A 4 -15.58 15.42 -7.24
CA VAL A 4 -14.89 14.54 -8.20
C VAL A 4 -14.90 13.14 -7.63
N ASN A 5 -15.55 12.19 -8.30
CA ASN A 5 -15.47 10.78 -7.94
C ASN A 5 -14.15 10.21 -8.45
N ILE A 6 -13.41 9.49 -7.59
CA ILE A 6 -12.09 8.93 -7.95
C ILE A 6 -12.17 7.90 -9.09
N GLU A 7 -13.33 7.24 -9.23
CA GLU A 7 -13.59 6.17 -10.20
C GLU A 7 -13.69 6.67 -11.65
N ASP A 8 -14.02 7.95 -11.82
CA ASP A 8 -14.12 8.62 -13.12
C ASP A 8 -12.74 9.04 -13.67
N VAL A 9 -11.70 9.05 -12.82
CA VAL A 9 -10.32 9.39 -13.20
C VAL A 9 -9.60 8.14 -13.73
N LYS A 10 -9.84 7.79 -14.99
CA LYS A 10 -9.16 6.67 -15.67
C LYS A 10 -8.00 7.18 -16.53
N LEU A 11 -6.77 6.79 -16.15
CA LEU A 11 -5.54 7.06 -16.92
C LEU A 11 -5.20 5.88 -17.83
N ASN A 12 -4.81 6.18 -19.07
CA ASN A 12 -4.20 5.20 -19.98
C ASN A 12 -2.77 4.86 -19.51
N ASP A 13 -2.25 3.70 -19.91
CA ASP A 13 -0.92 3.24 -19.48
C ASP A 13 0.21 4.19 -19.90
N ALA A 14 0.07 4.88 -21.03
CA ALA A 14 1.04 5.88 -21.50
C ALA A 14 1.09 7.13 -20.62
N GLU A 15 0.00 7.43 -19.88
CA GLU A 15 -0.10 8.57 -18.98
C GLU A 15 0.40 8.24 -17.56
N ARG A 16 0.60 6.95 -17.26
CA ARG A 16 1.08 6.49 -15.96
C ARG A 16 2.59 6.70 -15.84
N GLN A 17 3.03 7.06 -14.63
CA GLN A 17 4.44 7.10 -14.27
C GLN A 17 4.77 5.93 -13.34
N PRO A 18 5.90 5.23 -13.54
CA PRO A 18 6.31 4.17 -12.64
C PRO A 18 6.64 4.76 -11.27
N CYS A 19 6.02 4.22 -10.22
CA CYS A 19 6.33 4.59 -8.85
C CYS A 19 7.37 3.63 -8.28
N GLU A 20 8.37 4.18 -7.60
CA GLU A 20 9.33 3.37 -6.87
C GLU A 20 8.88 3.17 -5.42
N VAL A 21 8.89 1.91 -4.97
CA VAL A 21 8.54 1.55 -3.59
C VAL A 21 9.81 1.52 -2.76
N TRP A 22 9.78 2.24 -1.64
CA TRP A 22 10.88 2.33 -0.68
C TRP A 22 10.49 1.68 0.63
N THR A 23 11.40 0.91 1.22
CA THR A 23 11.16 0.25 2.52
C THR A 23 12.42 0.25 3.37
N ARG A 24 12.24 0.18 4.68
CA ARG A 24 13.36 0.08 5.62
C ARG A 24 14.01 -1.31 5.55
N VAL A 25 15.33 -1.34 5.40
CA VAL A 25 16.19 -2.53 5.52
C VAL A 25 17.31 -2.21 6.49
N MET A 26 17.45 -2.99 7.57
CA MET A 26 18.54 -2.83 8.56
C MET A 26 18.74 -1.38 9.09
N GLY A 27 17.69 -0.56 9.09
CA GLY A 27 17.71 0.80 9.67
C GLY A 27 17.68 1.96 8.68
N TYR A 28 17.87 1.75 7.37
CA TYR A 28 17.80 2.80 6.34
C TYR A 28 16.74 2.48 5.28
N LEU A 29 16.26 3.51 4.57
CA LEU A 29 15.35 3.34 3.43
C LEU A 29 16.14 2.93 2.19
N ARG A 30 15.66 1.89 1.52
CA ARG A 30 16.25 1.39 0.28
C ARG A 30 15.13 1.08 -0.72
N PRO A 31 15.30 1.42 -2.01
CA PRO A 31 14.30 1.08 -3.01
C PRO A 31 14.23 -0.43 -3.21
N VAL A 32 13.02 -0.95 -3.38
CA VAL A 32 12.77 -2.38 -3.58
C VAL A 32 13.37 -2.86 -4.92
N SER A 33 13.54 -1.96 -5.89
CA SER A 33 14.17 -2.22 -7.19
C SER A 33 15.59 -2.79 -7.03
N GLU A 34 16.37 -2.25 -6.08
CA GLU A 34 17.75 -2.64 -5.76
C GLU A 34 17.88 -3.97 -5.01
N PHE A 35 16.78 -4.61 -4.61
CA PHE A 35 16.88 -5.81 -3.79
C PHE A 35 17.37 -7.02 -4.59
N ASN A 36 18.26 -7.80 -3.98
CA ASN A 36 18.61 -9.14 -4.46
C ASN A 36 17.39 -10.07 -4.41
N LYS A 37 17.38 -11.13 -5.23
CA LYS A 37 16.24 -12.06 -5.35
C LYS A 37 15.74 -12.61 -4.01
N GLY A 38 16.65 -12.99 -3.11
CA GLY A 38 16.27 -13.48 -1.78
C GLY A 38 15.56 -12.43 -0.93
N LYS A 39 16.04 -11.18 -0.97
CA LYS A 39 15.43 -10.07 -0.23
C LYS A 39 14.08 -9.64 -0.82
N LYS A 40 13.92 -9.71 -2.15
CA LYS A 40 12.61 -9.54 -2.81
C LYS A 40 11.61 -10.58 -2.32
N SER A 41 12.00 -11.86 -2.30
CA SER A 41 11.15 -12.95 -1.82
C SER A 41 10.72 -12.74 -0.36
N GLU A 42 11.67 -12.37 0.52
CA GLU A 42 11.36 -12.04 1.92
C GLU A 42 10.45 -10.81 2.04
N PHE A 43 10.65 -9.77 1.23
CA PHE A 43 9.76 -8.61 1.24
C PHE A 43 8.33 -8.97 0.83
N TYR A 44 8.14 -9.78 -0.21
CA TYR A 44 6.82 -10.21 -0.68
C TYR A 44 6.09 -11.18 0.28
N SER A 45 6.81 -11.83 1.19
CA SER A 45 6.19 -12.68 2.22
C SER A 45 5.73 -11.91 3.47
N ARG A 46 6.06 -10.61 3.57
CA ARG A 46 5.63 -9.76 4.70
C ARG A 46 4.12 -9.57 4.67
N LYS A 47 3.51 -9.66 5.85
CA LYS A 47 2.09 -9.36 6.04
C LYS A 47 1.95 -7.94 6.56
N TYR A 48 1.12 -7.15 5.88
CA TYR A 48 0.77 -5.81 6.32
C TYR A 48 -0.39 -5.87 7.31
N PHE A 49 -0.45 -4.86 8.16
CA PHE A 49 -1.65 -4.59 8.93
C PHE A 49 -2.81 -4.33 7.97
N ALA A 50 -3.98 -4.85 8.32
CA ALA A 50 -5.21 -4.59 7.59
C ALA A 50 -6.29 -4.31 8.63
N GLU A 51 -6.79 -3.07 8.62
CA GLU A 51 -7.79 -2.57 9.58
C GLU A 51 -9.00 -3.51 9.67
N GLY A 52 -9.59 -3.88 8.53
CA GLY A 52 -10.72 -4.82 8.51
C GLY A 52 -10.44 -6.16 9.19
N LYS A 53 -9.19 -6.67 9.15
CA LYS A 53 -8.83 -7.90 9.87
C LYS A 53 -8.69 -7.71 11.38
N ALA A 54 -8.38 -6.49 11.83
CA ALA A 54 -8.32 -6.14 13.24
C ALA A 54 -9.72 -5.94 13.85
N VAL A 55 -10.69 -5.46 13.05
CA VAL A 55 -12.04 -5.10 13.53
C VAL A 55 -13.05 -6.26 13.47
N LEU A 56 -12.80 -7.33 12.70
CA LEU A 56 -13.71 -8.50 12.53
C LEU A 56 -14.16 -9.20 13.83
N GLY A 57 -13.51 -8.95 14.98
CA GLY A 57 -13.90 -9.49 16.28
C GLY A 57 -14.66 -8.52 17.19
N CYS A 58 -14.82 -7.25 16.80
CA CYS A 58 -15.51 -6.23 17.57
C CYS A 58 -16.88 -5.99 16.95
N SER A 59 -17.95 -6.36 17.66
CA SER A 59 -19.34 -6.25 17.18
C SER A 59 -19.90 -4.82 17.18
N CYS A 60 -19.06 -3.82 16.94
CA CYS A 60 -19.48 -2.44 16.88
C CYS A 60 -19.43 -1.95 15.43
N ASP A 61 -20.60 -1.68 14.87
CA ASP A 61 -20.76 -1.06 13.56
C ASP A 61 -20.24 0.39 13.59
N HIS A 62 -18.93 0.64 13.45
CA HIS A 62 -18.53 1.94 12.89
C HIS A 62 -17.13 2.07 12.28
N MET A 63 -17.20 2.50 11.01
CA MET A 63 -16.39 3.42 10.22
C MET A 63 -14.87 3.29 10.21
N ASP A 64 -14.43 2.93 9.00
CA ASP A 64 -13.10 3.08 8.43
C ASP A 64 -12.48 4.43 8.84
N VAL A 65 -11.47 4.38 9.71
CA VAL A 65 -10.61 5.55 9.98
C VAL A 65 -9.17 5.11 9.77
N ALA A 66 -8.78 5.26 8.50
CA ALA A 66 -7.45 5.61 8.02
C ALA A 66 -6.29 5.27 8.96
N ALA A 67 -5.68 4.10 8.75
CA ALA A 67 -4.27 3.92 9.07
C ALA A 67 -3.46 4.69 8.02
N GLU A 68 -2.76 5.75 8.46
CA GLU A 68 -1.83 6.57 7.69
C GLU A 68 -0.82 5.77 6.85
#